data_AF-A0A4Y2I7C3-F1
#
_entry.id   AF-A0A4Y2I7C3-F1
#
_cell.length_a   1.000
_cell.length_b   1.000
_cell.length_c   1.000
_cell.angle_alpha   90.00
_cell.angle_beta   90.00
_cell.angle_gamma   90.00
#
_symmetry.space_group_name_H-M   'P 1'
#
loop_
_entity.id
_entity.type
_entity.pdbx_description
1 polymer ?
#
loop_
_entity_poly.entity_id
_entity_poly.type
_entity_poly.pdbx_seq_one_letter_code
_entity_poly.pdbx_strand_id
1 'polypeptide(L)'
;MECLTVNSIRHIIGLQWNLKVKDILPDSTAQEGYNPFDVPEKTIRSALCRIKGMEDSIFHLELTSQLNVLAKGHRRWSYQLIYAFAVVKDRAFLVKETNKLKFLDLLKLDHLDSVEEVSFHCMVLVGPPAADSTSADPDLADNNEGLAAEGQVCACLEVVRHPDCKFDGEIPEFTVDKAKELITKESTNSVLKVLAMEYLIKSIKVENVSSILKFAIDQDLKVLQKQCSEFLCGCTIRRNNLSYSSLSDSVSDESESNDIYPNNYLDDVAHVIFMN
;
A
#
# COMPACT_ATOMS: atom_id res chain seq x y z
N MET A 1 34.53 -21.42 -25.01
CA MET A 1 33.30 -21.68 -24.25
C MET A 1 33.41 -20.79 -23.01
N GLU A 2 32.93 -19.56 -23.13
CA GLU A 2 33.09 -18.53 -22.10
C GLU A 2 32.06 -18.76 -21.00
N CYS A 3 32.55 -18.98 -19.78
CA CYS A 3 31.74 -19.09 -18.59
C CYS A 3 31.13 -17.71 -18.33
N LEU A 4 29.82 -17.56 -18.56
CA LEU A 4 29.06 -16.35 -18.21
C LEU A 4 29.26 -16.08 -16.72
N THR A 5 30.17 -15.16 -16.43
CA THR A 5 30.48 -14.74 -15.06
C THR A 5 29.34 -13.81 -14.64
N VAL A 6 28.44 -14.31 -13.78
CA VAL A 6 27.34 -13.50 -13.21
C VAL A 6 27.96 -12.44 -12.30
N ASN A 7 28.34 -11.29 -12.87
CA ASN A 7 29.11 -10.24 -12.22
C ASN A 7 28.27 -9.18 -11.50
N SER A 8 26.99 -9.44 -11.23
CA SER A 8 26.16 -8.46 -10.50
C SER A 8 25.11 -9.17 -9.66
N ILE A 9 25.54 -9.74 -8.53
CA ILE A 9 24.60 -10.14 -7.47
C ILE A 9 23.92 -8.87 -6.97
N ARG A 10 22.58 -8.86 -7.01
CA ARG A 10 21.78 -7.78 -6.45
C ARG A 10 21.12 -8.27 -5.17
N HIS A 11 21.06 -7.38 -4.19
CA HIS A 11 20.58 -7.69 -2.86
C HIS A 11 19.25 -7.00 -2.63
N ILE A 12 18.27 -7.77 -2.16
CA ILE A 12 16.96 -7.24 -1.77
C ILE A 12 16.91 -7.17 -0.25
N ILE A 13 16.43 -6.04 0.26
CA ILE A 13 16.40 -5.75 1.69
C ILE A 13 15.02 -5.17 2.05
N GLY A 14 14.26 -5.93 2.83
CA GLY A 14 13.06 -5.46 3.49
C GLY A 14 13.40 -4.66 4.75
N LEU A 15 12.82 -3.47 4.87
CA LEU A 15 13.04 -2.56 5.98
C LEU A 15 11.71 -2.12 6.58
N GLN A 16 11.63 -2.10 7.91
CA GLN A 16 10.56 -1.46 8.65
C GLN A 16 11.13 -0.27 9.44
N TRP A 17 10.55 0.91 9.27
CA TRP A 17 10.94 2.14 9.94
C TRP A 17 9.74 2.81 10.61
N ASN A 18 9.74 2.85 11.93
CA ASN A 18 8.64 3.41 12.72
C ASN A 18 8.96 4.84 13.15
N LEU A 19 8.00 5.75 12.96
CA LEU A 19 8.09 7.16 13.32
C LEU A 19 6.79 7.60 14.01
N LYS A 20 6.85 8.58 14.92
CA LYS A 20 5.62 9.21 15.43
C LYS A 20 5.20 10.34 14.52
N VAL A 21 3.90 10.60 14.40
CA VAL A 21 3.35 11.68 13.56
C VAL A 21 4.00 13.04 13.86
N LYS A 22 4.21 13.37 15.14
CA LYS A 22 4.90 14.60 15.56
C LYS A 22 6.36 14.71 15.08
N ASP A 23 7.01 13.58 14.83
CA ASP A 23 8.41 13.57 14.37
C ASP A 23 8.45 13.78 12.85
N ILE A 24 7.35 13.45 12.14
CA ILE A 24 7.17 13.62 10.69
C ILE A 24 6.75 15.04 10.35
N LEU A 25 5.76 15.57 11.04
CA LEU A 25 5.26 16.91 10.80
C LEU A 25 6.28 17.97 11.25
N PRO A 26 6.48 19.05 10.49
CA PRO A 26 7.25 20.19 10.98
C PRO A 26 6.53 20.81 12.18
N ASP A 27 7.29 21.32 13.17
CA ASP A 27 6.71 22.07 14.27
C ASP A 27 5.99 23.29 13.70
N SER A 28 4.67 23.38 13.92
CA SER A 28 3.81 24.48 13.46
C SER A 28 4.11 25.84 14.12
N THR A 29 5.26 25.99 14.78
CA THR A 29 5.72 27.23 15.43
C THR A 29 6.53 28.14 14.51
N ALA A 30 6.72 27.77 13.24
CA ALA A 30 7.35 28.64 12.25
C ALA A 30 6.46 29.87 11.97
N GLN A 31 6.89 31.00 12.53
CA GLN A 31 6.29 32.33 12.42
C GLN A 31 5.70 32.65 11.04
N GLU A 32 4.49 33.19 11.06
CA GLU A 32 3.89 34.00 10.01
C GLU A 32 4.93 35.02 9.49
N GLY A 33 5.53 34.77 8.32
CA GLY A 33 6.46 35.74 7.73
C GLY A 33 7.49 35.21 6.74
N TYR A 34 7.69 33.89 6.60
CA TYR A 34 8.67 33.35 5.66
C TYR A 34 8.05 33.01 4.30
N ASN A 35 8.73 33.46 3.23
CA ASN A 35 8.39 33.13 1.85
C ASN A 35 8.29 31.61 1.65
N PRO A 36 7.22 31.09 1.05
CA PRO A 36 7.00 29.65 0.89
C PRO A 36 7.98 28.94 -0.05
N PHE A 37 8.88 29.67 -0.71
CA PHE A 37 9.83 29.13 -1.69
C PHE A 37 11.24 28.84 -1.14
N ASP A 38 11.57 29.27 0.08
CA ASP A 38 12.92 29.15 0.65
C ASP A 38 12.99 28.22 1.88
N VAL A 39 11.92 27.48 2.20
CA VAL A 39 11.96 26.52 3.32
C VAL A 39 12.65 25.24 2.83
N PRO A 40 13.88 24.90 3.29
CA PRO A 40 14.52 23.65 2.91
C PRO A 40 13.62 22.48 3.28
N GLU A 41 13.43 21.56 2.33
CA GLU A 41 12.63 20.36 2.55
C GLU A 41 13.17 19.61 3.78
N LYS A 42 12.39 19.58 4.86
CA LYS A 42 12.79 18.89 6.08
C LYS A 42 12.80 17.40 5.79
N THR A 43 13.99 16.81 5.77
CA THR A 43 14.18 15.36 5.62
C THR A 43 14.50 14.72 6.96
N ILE A 44 13.83 13.61 7.26
CA ILE A 44 14.13 12.77 8.43
C ILE A 44 14.98 11.61 7.95
N ARG A 45 16.05 11.30 8.66
CA ARG A 45 16.93 10.18 8.33
C ARG A 45 16.67 8.99 9.23
N SER A 46 16.60 7.81 8.65
CA SER A 46 16.66 6.56 9.41
C SER A 46 18.06 6.32 9.96
N ALA A 47 18.20 5.29 10.79
CA ALA A 47 19.52 4.78 11.16
C ALA A 47 20.27 4.23 9.94
N LEU A 48 21.61 4.21 10.04
CA LEU A 48 22.48 3.61 9.05
C LEU A 48 22.34 2.08 9.07
N CYS A 49 22.10 1.52 7.90
CA CYS A 49 22.04 0.11 7.61
C CYS A 49 23.34 -0.33 6.92
N ARG A 50 23.91 -1.46 7.35
CA ARG A 50 25.07 -2.08 6.71
C ARG A 50 24.69 -3.49 6.27
N ILE A 51 24.96 -3.83 5.01
CA ILE A 51 24.77 -5.19 4.53
C ILE A 51 25.91 -6.08 5.01
N LYS A 52 25.56 -7.22 5.60
CA LYS A 52 26.53 -8.18 6.12
C LYS A 52 27.40 -8.75 4.99
N GLY A 53 28.71 -8.77 5.20
CA GLY A 53 29.65 -9.35 4.23
C GLY A 53 29.89 -8.49 3.00
N MET A 54 29.39 -7.26 2.96
CA MET A 54 29.63 -6.30 1.90
C MET A 54 30.36 -5.07 2.46
N GLU A 55 31.54 -4.79 1.94
CA GLU A 55 32.33 -3.63 2.35
C GLU A 55 31.71 -2.35 1.77
N ASP A 56 31.69 -1.28 2.56
CA ASP A 56 31.15 0.04 2.19
C ASP A 56 29.68 0.07 1.74
N SER A 57 28.92 -1.01 1.89
CA SER A 57 27.48 -1.05 1.59
C SER A 57 26.68 -0.48 2.75
N ILE A 58 26.87 0.81 3.00
CA ILE A 58 26.24 1.58 4.07
C ILE A 58 25.22 2.52 3.44
N PHE A 59 23.99 2.49 3.93
CA PHE A 59 22.90 3.34 3.46
C PHE A 59 21.91 3.67 4.57
N HIS A 60 21.06 4.66 4.34
CA HIS A 60 19.94 5.02 5.18
C HIS A 60 18.73 5.39 4.30
N LEU A 61 17.56 5.44 4.92
CA LEU A 61 16.35 5.98 4.33
C LEU A 61 16.21 7.45 4.70
N GLU A 62 15.74 8.27 3.77
CA GLU A 62 15.30 9.64 4.02
C GLU A 62 13.80 9.73 3.76
N LEU A 63 13.04 10.26 4.72
CA LEU A 63 11.63 10.63 4.55
C LEU A 63 11.55 12.14 4.34
N THR A 64 10.94 12.56 3.23
CA THR A 64 10.73 13.98 2.97
C THR A 64 9.41 14.47 3.56
N SER A 65 9.24 15.80 3.65
CA SER A 65 8.01 16.43 4.15
C SER A 65 6.75 16.06 3.33
N GLN A 66 6.93 15.66 2.08
CA GLN A 66 5.86 15.20 1.18
C GLN A 66 5.56 13.70 1.32
N LEU A 67 6.11 13.04 2.34
CA LEU A 67 6.03 11.59 2.56
C LEU A 67 6.71 10.74 1.48
N ASN A 68 7.69 11.28 0.76
CA ASN A 68 8.51 10.49 -0.16
C ASN A 68 9.62 9.79 0.63
N VAL A 69 9.86 8.51 0.35
CA VAL A 69 10.99 7.77 0.91
C VAL A 69 12.07 7.61 -0.15
N LEU A 70 13.32 7.90 0.22
CA LEU A 70 14.50 7.76 -0.62
C LEU A 70 15.50 6.84 0.07
N ALA A 71 16.22 6.01 -0.69
CA ALA A 71 17.35 5.24 -0.20
C ALA A 71 18.65 5.92 -0.62
N LYS A 72 19.47 6.37 0.34
CA LYS A 72 20.75 7.04 0.08
C LYS A 72 21.89 6.32 0.76
N GLY A 73 23.03 6.22 0.09
CA GLY A 73 24.19 5.52 0.63
C GLY A 73 25.49 5.85 -0.09
N HIS A 74 26.48 5.00 0.11
CA HIS A 74 27.81 5.23 -0.43
C HIS A 74 27.87 5.07 -1.96
N ARG A 75 28.52 6.00 -2.68
CA ARG A 75 28.64 6.03 -4.15
C ARG A 75 29.21 4.79 -4.83
N ARG A 76 29.79 3.85 -4.07
CA ARG A 76 30.28 2.55 -4.58
C ARG A 76 29.15 1.55 -4.82
N TRP A 77 27.93 1.90 -4.45
CA TRP A 77 26.74 1.07 -4.54
C TRP A 77 25.59 1.89 -5.10
N SER A 78 24.68 1.23 -5.80
CA SER A 78 23.38 1.76 -6.21
C SER A 78 22.33 1.28 -5.21
N TYR A 79 21.45 2.19 -4.80
CA TYR A 79 20.35 1.93 -3.89
C TYR A 79 19.06 2.36 -4.57
N GLN A 80 18.19 1.41 -4.87
CA GLN A 80 16.91 1.68 -5.51
C GLN A 80 15.79 1.25 -4.58
N LEU A 81 14.90 2.18 -4.23
CA LEU A 81 13.68 1.83 -3.53
C LEU A 81 12.73 1.14 -4.53
N ILE A 82 12.40 -0.13 -4.33
CA ILE A 82 11.48 -0.86 -5.21
C ILE A 82 10.04 -0.43 -4.92
N TYR A 83 9.66 -0.41 -3.65
CA TYR A 83 8.35 0.06 -3.20
C TYR A 83 8.45 0.57 -1.76
N ALA A 84 7.46 1.36 -1.37
CA ALA A 84 7.22 1.75 0.02
C ALA A 84 5.72 1.94 0.28
N PHE A 85 5.28 1.58 1.47
CA PHE A 85 3.95 1.88 2.00
C PHE A 85 4.04 2.13 3.50
N ALA A 86 3.05 2.83 4.04
CA ALA A 86 2.93 3.08 5.47
C ALA A 86 1.79 2.26 6.06
N VAL A 87 1.95 1.81 7.30
CA VAL A 87 0.89 1.19 8.10
C VAL A 87 0.66 2.06 9.33
N VAL A 88 -0.60 2.42 9.56
CA VAL A 88 -1.06 3.17 10.72
C VAL A 88 -2.23 2.41 11.33
N LYS A 89 -2.08 1.96 12.58
CA LYS A 89 -2.99 0.99 13.21
C LYS A 89 -3.16 -0.23 12.28
N ASP A 90 -4.36 -0.45 11.76
CA ASP A 90 -4.71 -1.58 10.89
C ASP A 90 -5.01 -1.17 9.44
N ARG A 91 -4.52 0.01 9.01
CA ARG A 91 -4.72 0.56 7.67
C ARG A 91 -3.38 0.74 6.96
N ALA A 92 -3.34 0.48 5.65
CA ALA A 92 -2.15 0.71 4.83
C ALA A 92 -2.36 1.83 3.81
N PHE A 93 -1.27 2.56 3.54
CA PHE A 93 -1.27 3.77 2.71
C PHE A 93 -0.08 3.78 1.77
N LEU A 94 -0.29 4.35 0.58
CA LEU A 94 0.70 4.50 -0.45
C LEU A 94 1.76 5.53 -0.04
N VAL A 95 3.04 5.16 -0.23
CA VAL A 95 4.19 6.04 -0.03
C VAL A 95 4.98 6.16 -1.32
N LYS A 96 5.26 5.03 -1.99
CA LYS A 96 5.83 4.99 -3.33
C LYS A 96 4.92 4.24 -4.28
N GLU A 97 4.58 4.87 -5.39
CA GLU A 97 3.73 4.29 -6.42
C GLU A 97 4.39 3.07 -7.08
N THR A 98 3.67 1.95 -7.08
CA THR A 98 4.04 0.75 -7.86
C THR A 98 2.77 0.04 -8.31
N ASN A 99 2.86 -0.75 -9.39
CA ASN A 99 1.74 -1.56 -9.86
C ASN A 99 1.17 -2.50 -8.79
N LYS A 100 2.02 -2.97 -7.87
CA LYS A 100 1.63 -3.85 -6.76
C LYS A 100 0.86 -3.13 -5.66
N LEU A 101 1.01 -1.81 -5.52
CA LEU A 101 0.48 -1.03 -4.41
C LEU A 101 -0.49 0.08 -4.83
N LYS A 102 -0.77 0.23 -6.13
CA LYS A 102 -1.66 1.26 -6.70
C LYS A 102 -3.08 1.30 -6.13
N PHE A 103 -3.50 0.25 -5.42
CA PHE A 103 -4.81 0.20 -4.78
C PHE A 103 -4.86 0.97 -3.45
N LEU A 104 -3.70 1.29 -2.87
CA LEU A 104 -3.61 2.01 -1.60
C LEU A 104 -3.91 3.51 -1.79
N ASP A 105 -4.56 4.11 -0.79
CA ASP A 105 -4.76 5.55 -0.73
C ASP A 105 -3.51 6.26 -0.20
N LEU A 106 -3.38 7.56 -0.52
CA LEU A 106 -2.34 8.41 0.05
C LEU A 106 -2.56 8.63 1.55
N LEU A 107 -1.47 8.62 2.33
CA LEU A 107 -1.50 8.92 3.75
C LEU A 107 -1.73 10.42 3.99
N LYS A 108 -2.70 10.75 4.83
CA LYS A 108 -2.99 12.12 5.29
C LYS A 108 -2.63 12.27 6.77
N LEU A 109 -1.46 12.84 7.04
CA LEU A 109 -0.95 12.98 8.41
C LEU A 109 -1.71 14.00 9.26
N ASP A 110 -2.34 14.99 8.64
CA ASP A 110 -3.09 16.07 9.27
C ASP A 110 -4.34 15.58 10.03
N HIS A 111 -4.80 14.36 9.75
CA HIS A 111 -5.94 13.73 10.43
C HIS A 111 -5.53 12.76 11.54
N LEU A 112 -4.22 12.58 11.79
CA LEU A 112 -3.71 11.63 12.78
C LEU A 112 -3.29 12.32 14.08
N ASP A 113 -3.40 11.58 15.17
CA ASP A 113 -2.92 12.06 16.47
C ASP A 113 -1.40 12.18 16.46
N SER A 114 -0.87 13.25 17.06
CA SER A 114 0.57 13.54 17.06
C SER A 114 1.44 12.44 17.71
N VAL A 115 0.84 11.64 18.60
CA VAL A 115 1.49 10.54 19.33
C VAL A 115 1.40 9.20 18.57
N GLU A 116 0.57 9.14 17.52
CA GLU A 116 0.35 7.94 16.72
C GLU A 116 1.63 7.51 16.00
N GLU A 117 1.85 6.20 15.91
CA GLU A 117 3.01 5.62 15.24
C GLU A 117 2.65 5.24 13.80
N VAL A 118 3.50 5.67 12.86
CA VAL A 118 3.45 5.34 11.44
C VAL A 118 4.61 4.40 11.15
N SER A 119 4.31 3.19 10.71
CA SER A 119 5.31 2.18 10.31
C SER A 119 5.50 2.20 8.80
N PHE A 120 6.66 2.64 8.34
CA PHE A 120 7.04 2.61 6.92
C PHE A 120 7.67 1.27 6.58
N HIS A 121 7.11 0.57 5.59
CA HIS A 121 7.61 -0.70 5.07
C HIS A 121 8.18 -0.48 3.68
N CYS A 122 9.48 -0.73 3.53
CA CYS A 122 10.25 -0.40 2.34
C CYS A 122 10.96 -1.64 1.82
N MET A 123 11.11 -1.72 0.50
CA MET A 123 11.97 -2.69 -0.14
C MET A 123 13.06 -1.98 -0.93
N VAL A 124 14.33 -2.26 -0.62
CA VAL A 124 15.48 -1.65 -1.29
C VAL A 124 16.25 -2.72 -2.05
N LEU A 125 16.51 -2.43 -3.32
CA LEU A 125 17.46 -3.16 -4.16
C LEU A 125 18.83 -2.50 -4.06
N VAL A 126 19.84 -3.27 -3.69
CA VAL A 126 21.23 -2.83 -3.61
C VAL A 126 22.07 -3.60 -4.61
N GLY A 127 22.84 -2.91 -5.42
CA GLY A 127 23.68 -3.53 -6.44
C GLY A 127 24.89 -2.67 -6.78
N PRO A 128 25.81 -3.19 -7.62
CA PRO A 128 26.89 -2.37 -8.14
C PRO A 128 26.32 -1.18 -8.93
N PRO A 129 27.02 -0.03 -8.94
CA PRO A 129 26.60 1.14 -9.71
C PRO A 129 26.48 0.78 -11.19
N ALA A 130 25.49 1.37 -11.88
CA ALA A 130 25.32 1.17 -13.31
C ALA A 130 26.57 1.66 -14.06
N ALA A 131 27.05 0.88 -15.03
CA ALA A 131 28.34 1.09 -15.71
C ALA A 131 28.44 2.42 -16.48
N ASP A 132 27.33 3.10 -16.77
CA ASP A 132 27.27 4.31 -17.59
C ASP A 132 27.05 5.62 -16.79
N SER A 133 27.06 5.59 -15.45
CA SER A 133 26.92 6.82 -14.66
C SER A 133 28.26 7.56 -14.50
N THR A 134 28.71 8.25 -15.54
CA THR A 134 29.81 9.24 -15.45
C THR A 134 29.44 10.50 -14.64
N SER A 135 28.21 10.60 -14.15
CA SER A 135 27.80 11.57 -13.13
C SER A 135 27.57 10.86 -11.79
N ALA A 136 28.56 10.92 -10.92
CA ALA A 136 28.37 10.68 -9.50
C ALA A 136 27.59 11.86 -8.91
N ASP A 137 26.29 11.95 -9.20
CA ASP A 137 25.36 12.69 -8.36
C ASP A 137 24.57 11.67 -7.50
N PRO A 138 24.45 11.90 -6.19
CA PRO A 138 23.81 10.98 -5.24
C PRO A 138 22.29 10.88 -5.42
N ASP A 139 21.72 11.70 -6.30
CA ASP A 139 20.31 11.69 -6.67
C ASP A 139 20.13 10.84 -7.93
N LEU A 140 20.23 9.51 -7.77
CA LEU A 140 19.69 8.62 -8.78
C LEU A 140 18.17 8.83 -8.79
N ALA A 141 17.70 9.57 -9.79
CA ALA A 141 16.30 9.62 -10.16
C ALA A 141 15.76 8.20 -10.23
N ASP A 142 14.58 8.03 -9.63
CA ASP A 142 13.78 6.82 -9.62
C ASP A 142 13.43 6.40 -11.05
N ASN A 143 14.37 5.73 -11.71
CA ASN A 143 14.10 5.10 -12.99
C ASN A 143 13.23 3.88 -12.70
N ASN A 144 11.93 4.02 -12.98
CA ASN A 144 10.89 2.99 -12.91
C ASN A 144 11.11 1.82 -13.89
N GLU A 145 12.35 1.53 -14.29
CA GLU A 145 12.67 0.36 -15.07
C GLU A 145 12.63 -0.87 -14.16
N GLY A 146 11.58 -1.67 -14.33
CA GLY A 146 11.47 -2.99 -13.74
C GLY A 146 12.61 -3.86 -14.23
N LEU A 147 13.64 -4.02 -13.42
CA LEU A 147 14.78 -4.86 -13.77
C LEU A 147 14.48 -6.34 -13.53
N ALA A 148 14.96 -7.18 -14.44
CA ALA A 148 14.76 -8.63 -14.45
C ALA A 148 15.13 -9.30 -13.10
N ALA A 149 14.34 -10.30 -12.72
CA ALA A 149 14.39 -11.00 -11.43
C ALA A 149 15.59 -11.97 -11.27
N GLU A 150 16.48 -12.08 -12.25
CA GLU A 150 17.58 -13.03 -12.22
C GLU A 150 18.73 -12.52 -11.34
N GLY A 151 19.11 -13.30 -10.31
CA GLY A 151 20.27 -13.04 -9.45
C GLY A 151 20.02 -12.23 -8.17
N GLN A 152 18.78 -12.13 -7.72
CA GLN A 152 18.40 -11.41 -6.49
C GLN A 152 18.55 -12.32 -5.25
N VAL A 153 19.29 -11.87 -4.23
CA VAL A 153 19.50 -12.60 -2.97
C VAL A 153 19.07 -11.74 -1.79
N CYS A 154 18.28 -12.29 -0.86
CA CYS A 154 17.93 -11.61 0.39
C CYS A 154 19.19 -11.36 1.21
N ALA A 155 19.47 -10.10 1.55
CA ALA A 155 20.65 -9.71 2.30
C ALA A 155 20.38 -9.65 3.81
N CYS A 156 21.24 -10.29 4.60
CA CYS A 156 21.24 -10.10 6.05
C CYS A 156 21.86 -8.74 6.38
N LEU A 157 21.19 -7.94 7.21
CA LEU A 157 21.72 -6.68 7.73
C LEU A 157 22.56 -6.91 8.99
N GLU A 158 23.71 -6.25 9.08
CA GLU A 158 24.39 -6.00 10.36
C GLU A 158 23.81 -4.71 10.94
N VAL A 159 22.89 -4.87 11.90
CA VAL A 159 22.12 -3.77 12.47
C VAL A 159 23.01 -2.95 13.43
N VAL A 160 23.42 -1.76 13.02
CA VAL A 160 24.18 -0.81 13.89
C VAL A 160 23.24 -0.06 14.84
N ARG A 161 21.94 0.08 14.53
CA ARG A 161 20.80 0.33 15.44
C ARG A 161 19.48 0.33 14.62
N HIS A 162 18.63 -0.66 14.89
CA HIS A 162 17.25 -0.99 14.48
C HIS A 162 16.60 -0.28 13.28
N PRO A 163 16.48 -0.98 12.15
CA PRO A 163 15.16 -1.43 11.67
C PRO A 163 14.93 -2.95 11.83
N ASP A 164 13.71 -3.35 12.20
CA ASP A 164 13.32 -4.76 12.40
C ASP A 164 13.26 -5.50 11.04
N CYS A 165 14.06 -6.55 10.87
CA CYS A 165 14.06 -7.41 9.67
C CYS A 165 12.90 -8.43 9.63
N LYS A 166 11.77 -8.15 10.31
CA LYS A 166 10.63 -9.10 10.43
C LYS A 166 9.77 -9.18 9.16
N PHE A 167 10.02 -8.32 8.19
CA PHE A 167 9.35 -8.28 6.91
C PHE A 167 10.35 -8.70 5.83
N ASP A 168 10.13 -9.86 5.22
CA ASP A 168 10.92 -10.36 4.08
C ASP A 168 10.72 -9.51 2.82
N GLY A 169 9.70 -8.64 2.83
CA GLY A 169 9.39 -7.69 1.79
C GLY A 169 8.75 -8.30 0.55
N GLU A 170 8.37 -9.57 0.57
CA GLU A 170 7.73 -10.13 -0.61
C GLU A 170 6.23 -9.75 -0.63
N ILE A 171 5.87 -8.86 -1.56
CA ILE A 171 4.46 -8.51 -1.81
C ILE A 171 3.96 -9.32 -3.01
N PRO A 172 2.95 -10.20 -2.82
CA PRO A 172 2.38 -10.98 -3.90
C PRO A 172 1.56 -10.09 -4.84
N GLU A 173 1.26 -10.63 -6.01
CA GLU A 173 0.24 -10.02 -6.86
C GLU A 173 -1.14 -10.31 -6.28
N PHE A 174 -1.86 -9.25 -5.89
CA PHE A 174 -3.13 -9.41 -5.20
C PHE A 174 -4.27 -9.75 -6.16
N THR A 175 -5.04 -10.75 -5.78
CA THR A 175 -6.38 -11.05 -6.30
C THR A 175 -7.34 -11.17 -5.12
N VAL A 176 -8.66 -11.15 -5.37
CA VAL A 176 -9.64 -11.31 -4.29
C VAL A 176 -9.42 -12.63 -3.54
N ASP A 177 -9.20 -13.73 -4.27
CA ASP A 177 -8.97 -15.04 -3.67
C ASP A 177 -7.64 -15.08 -2.92
N LYS A 178 -6.57 -14.48 -3.48
CA LYS A 178 -5.27 -14.44 -2.81
C LYS A 178 -5.32 -13.63 -1.52
N ALA A 179 -6.03 -12.51 -1.51
CA ALA A 179 -6.21 -11.69 -0.31
C ALA A 179 -6.97 -12.45 0.78
N LYS A 180 -8.04 -13.18 0.42
CA LYS A 180 -8.77 -14.06 1.36
C LYS A 180 -7.86 -15.14 1.94
N GLU A 181 -7.10 -15.82 1.10
CA GLU A 181 -6.13 -16.85 1.51
C GLU A 181 -5.12 -16.31 2.54
N LEU A 182 -4.54 -15.13 2.26
CA LEU A 182 -3.55 -14.50 3.13
C LEU A 182 -4.11 -14.15 4.52
N ILE A 183 -5.36 -13.66 4.57
CA ILE A 183 -6.02 -13.29 5.83
C ILE A 183 -6.26 -14.52 6.71
N THR A 184 -6.81 -15.60 6.12
CA THR A 184 -7.18 -16.82 6.84
C THR A 184 -5.96 -17.62 7.32
N LYS A 185 -4.85 -17.59 6.57
CA LYS A 185 -3.65 -18.33 6.95
C LYS A 185 -2.98 -17.73 8.19
N GLU A 186 -2.85 -18.53 9.26
CA GLU A 186 -2.27 -18.09 10.54
C GLU A 186 -0.81 -17.66 10.43
N SER A 187 -0.02 -18.36 9.61
CA SER A 187 1.40 -18.08 9.42
C SER A 187 1.69 -16.85 8.54
N THR A 188 0.67 -16.22 7.96
CA THR A 188 0.87 -15.00 7.18
C THR A 188 1.27 -13.84 8.09
N ASN A 189 2.30 -13.10 7.68
CA ASN A 189 2.75 -11.88 8.35
C ASN A 189 1.60 -10.87 8.52
N SER A 190 1.50 -10.23 9.69
CA SER A 190 0.43 -9.27 10.00
C SER A 190 0.35 -8.12 8.99
N VAL A 191 1.48 -7.63 8.50
CA VAL A 191 1.56 -6.56 7.50
C VAL A 191 0.93 -6.99 6.18
N LEU A 192 1.18 -8.23 5.74
CA LEU A 192 0.53 -8.79 4.56
C LEU A 192 -0.98 -8.97 4.75
N LYS A 193 -1.43 -9.28 5.98
CA LYS A 193 -2.87 -9.31 6.30
C LYS A 193 -3.51 -7.92 6.20
N VAL A 194 -2.82 -6.87 6.65
CA VAL A 194 -3.27 -5.48 6.50
C VAL A 194 -3.38 -5.10 5.02
N LEU A 195 -2.35 -5.38 4.21
CA LEU A 195 -2.39 -5.14 2.77
C LEU A 195 -3.52 -5.91 2.07
N ALA A 196 -3.73 -7.18 2.44
CA ALA A 196 -4.82 -8.00 1.93
C ALA A 196 -6.19 -7.42 2.29
N MET A 197 -6.35 -6.90 3.51
CA MET A 197 -7.58 -6.25 3.95
C MET A 197 -7.87 -4.99 3.12
N GLU A 198 -6.89 -4.10 2.95
CA GLU A 198 -7.04 -2.91 2.10
C GLU A 198 -7.37 -3.28 0.67
N TYR A 199 -6.72 -4.31 0.12
CA TYR A 199 -7.00 -4.78 -1.22
C TYR A 199 -8.46 -5.23 -1.37
N LEU A 200 -8.99 -5.98 -0.40
CA LEU A 200 -10.39 -6.40 -0.42
C LEU A 200 -11.35 -5.21 -0.36
N ILE A 201 -11.10 -4.22 0.52
CA ILE A 201 -11.90 -3.00 0.62
C ILE A 201 -11.94 -2.27 -0.73
N LYS A 202 -10.78 -2.13 -1.38
CA LYS A 202 -10.64 -1.43 -2.67
C LYS A 202 -11.18 -2.22 -3.86
N SER A 203 -11.32 -3.53 -3.71
CA SER A 203 -11.82 -4.43 -4.75
C SER A 203 -13.33 -4.66 -4.71
N ILE A 204 -14.06 -4.06 -3.76
CA ILE A 204 -15.53 -4.20 -3.66
C ILE A 204 -16.19 -3.66 -4.94
N LYS A 205 -16.91 -4.54 -5.62
CA LYS A 205 -17.66 -4.28 -6.84
C LYS A 205 -18.97 -5.05 -6.81
N VAL A 206 -19.91 -4.70 -7.68
CA VAL A 206 -21.22 -5.38 -7.79
C VAL A 206 -21.07 -6.89 -8.00
N GLU A 207 -20.08 -7.29 -8.80
CA GLU A 207 -19.81 -8.70 -9.14
C GLU A 207 -19.28 -9.56 -7.97
N ASN A 208 -18.63 -8.95 -6.97
CA ASN A 208 -17.93 -9.70 -5.92
C ASN A 208 -18.33 -9.31 -4.49
N VAL A 209 -19.12 -8.26 -4.28
CA VAL A 209 -19.48 -7.75 -2.94
C VAL A 209 -20.13 -8.82 -2.06
N SER A 210 -21.02 -9.65 -2.59
CA SER A 210 -21.65 -10.73 -1.82
C SER A 210 -20.63 -11.78 -1.35
N SER A 211 -19.66 -12.11 -2.21
CA SER A 211 -18.58 -13.06 -1.90
C SER A 211 -17.60 -12.50 -0.88
N ILE A 212 -17.31 -11.19 -0.94
CA ILE A 212 -16.45 -10.50 0.02
C ILE A 212 -17.15 -10.33 1.37
N LEU A 213 -18.43 -9.94 1.37
CA LEU A 213 -19.24 -9.78 2.59
C LEU A 213 -19.38 -11.11 3.33
N LYS A 214 -19.70 -12.21 2.63
CA LYS A 214 -19.77 -13.54 3.25
C LYS A 214 -18.46 -13.90 3.94
N PHE A 215 -17.34 -13.72 3.24
CA PHE A 215 -16.01 -13.95 3.82
C PHE A 215 -15.75 -13.06 5.05
N ALA A 216 -16.16 -11.79 4.99
CA ALA A 216 -16.01 -10.85 6.10
C ALA A 216 -16.82 -11.28 7.34
N ILE A 217 -17.99 -11.89 7.15
CA ILE A 217 -18.80 -12.46 8.25
C ILE A 217 -18.12 -13.71 8.81
N ASP A 218 -17.74 -14.65 7.93
CA ASP A 218 -17.11 -15.93 8.31
C ASP A 218 -15.79 -15.75 9.08
N GLN A 219 -15.12 -14.60 8.92
CA GLN A 219 -13.86 -14.26 9.56
C GLN A 219 -13.98 -13.14 10.63
N ASP A 220 -15.20 -12.70 10.97
CA ASP A 220 -15.49 -11.58 11.90
C ASP A 220 -14.73 -10.27 11.59
N LEU A 221 -14.59 -9.94 10.30
CA LEU A 221 -13.88 -8.76 9.80
C LEU A 221 -14.81 -7.54 9.74
N LYS A 222 -15.10 -6.96 10.90
CA LYS A 222 -16.09 -5.87 11.07
C LYS A 222 -15.87 -4.66 10.15
N VAL A 223 -14.62 -4.27 9.91
CA VAL A 223 -14.30 -3.15 9.00
C VAL A 223 -14.73 -3.48 7.57
N LEU A 224 -14.43 -4.69 7.10
CA LEU A 224 -14.77 -5.13 5.75
C LEU A 224 -16.29 -5.36 5.59
N GLN A 225 -16.95 -5.90 6.63
CA GLN A 225 -18.42 -6.00 6.67
C GLN A 225 -19.05 -4.61 6.49
N LYS A 226 -18.59 -3.62 7.26
CA LYS A 226 -19.07 -2.24 7.16
C LYS A 226 -18.88 -1.65 5.75
N GLN A 227 -17.71 -1.82 5.15
CA GLN A 227 -17.42 -1.32 3.80
C GLN A 227 -18.32 -1.97 2.73
N CYS A 228 -18.59 -3.27 2.86
CA CYS A 228 -19.53 -3.95 1.97
C CYS A 228 -20.96 -3.42 2.12
N SER A 229 -21.43 -3.21 3.36
CA SER A 229 -22.75 -2.65 3.63
C SER A 229 -22.90 -1.23 3.12
N GLU A 230 -21.88 -0.37 3.30
CA GLU A 230 -21.85 0.99 2.76
C GLU A 230 -21.95 0.98 1.22
N PHE A 231 -21.24 0.07 0.54
CA PHE A 231 -21.32 -0.10 -0.91
C PHE A 231 -22.71 -0.54 -1.38
N LEU A 232 -23.31 -1.53 -0.71
CA LEU A 232 -24.64 -2.04 -1.05
C LEU A 232 -25.72 -0.95 -0.88
N CYS A 233 -25.69 -0.23 0.24
CA CYS A 233 -26.58 0.91 0.48
C CYS A 233 -26.45 1.98 -0.61
N GLY A 234 -25.21 2.30 -1.02
CA GLY A 234 -24.95 3.24 -2.10
C GLY A 234 -25.56 2.81 -3.44
N CYS A 235 -25.55 1.51 -3.73
CA CYS A 235 -26.13 0.94 -4.95
C CYS A 235 -27.67 1.03 -4.94
N THR A 236 -28.31 0.73 -3.82
CA THR A 236 -29.78 0.80 -3.66
C THR A 236 -30.31 2.23 -3.85
N ILE A 237 -29.61 3.22 -3.29
CA ILE A 237 -29.99 4.64 -3.43
C ILE A 237 -29.89 5.09 -4.91
N ARG A 238 -28.81 4.71 -5.60
CA ARG A 238 -28.65 5.03 -7.04
C ARG A 238 -29.72 4.36 -7.90
N ARG A 239 -30.06 3.11 -7.60
CA ARG A 239 -31.13 2.39 -8.31
C ARG A 239 -32.46 3.10 -8.12
N ASN A 240 -32.80 3.53 -6.90
CA ASN A 240 -34.04 4.25 -6.64
C ASN A 240 -34.09 5.58 -7.39
N ASN A 241 -33.00 6.35 -7.42
CA ASN A 241 -32.96 7.61 -8.17
C ASN A 241 -33.08 7.41 -9.69
N LEU A 242 -32.53 6.32 -10.24
CA LEU A 242 -32.73 5.94 -11.65
C LEU A 242 -34.17 5.51 -11.92
N SER A 243 -34.80 4.75 -11.03
CA SER A 243 -36.21 4.35 -11.13
C SER A 243 -37.16 5.55 -11.13
N TYR A 244 -36.92 6.55 -10.29
CA TYR A 244 -37.73 7.78 -10.24
C TYR A 244 -37.51 8.67 -11.47
N SER A 245 -36.33 8.62 -12.11
CA SER A 245 -36.03 9.38 -13.33
C SER A 245 -36.66 8.76 -14.58
N SER A 246 -36.93 7.45 -14.58
CA SER A 246 -37.64 6.75 -15.65
C SER A 246 -39.17 6.78 -15.53
N LEU A 247 -39.72 7.34 -14.44
CA LEU A 247 -41.15 7.41 -14.17
C LEU A 247 -41.76 8.80 -14.43
N SER A 248 -40.97 9.78 -14.89
CA SER A 248 -41.47 11.13 -15.19
C SER A 248 -41.89 11.36 -16.65
N ASP A 249 -41.77 10.39 -17.54
CA ASP A 249 -42.23 10.50 -18.93
C ASP A 249 -42.94 9.21 -19.40
N SER A 250 -44.20 9.03 -19.01
CA SER A 250 -45.23 8.44 -19.89
C SER A 250 -46.59 8.43 -19.20
N VAL A 251 -47.46 9.31 -19.68
CA VAL A 251 -48.90 9.36 -19.40
C VAL A 251 -49.57 8.18 -20.10
N SER A 252 -50.32 7.39 -19.32
CA SER A 252 -51.44 6.48 -19.62
C SER A 252 -51.51 5.78 -20.99
N ASP A 253 -51.54 4.43 -20.96
CA ASP A 253 -52.70 3.69 -21.48
C ASP A 253 -52.75 2.25 -20.94
N GLU A 254 -53.97 1.78 -20.70
CA GLU A 254 -54.32 0.45 -20.19
C GLU A 254 -54.02 -0.67 -21.19
N SER A 255 -53.45 -1.79 -20.75
CA SER A 255 -53.92 -3.16 -21.08
C SER A 255 -52.98 -4.26 -20.58
N GLU A 256 -53.56 -5.21 -19.86
CA GLU A 256 -53.29 -6.65 -19.78
C GLU A 256 -51.92 -7.23 -19.34
N SER A 257 -52.07 -8.31 -18.57
CA SER A 257 -51.12 -9.13 -17.84
C SER A 257 -49.93 -9.67 -18.64
N ASN A 258 -48.77 -9.74 -17.97
CA ASN A 258 -47.96 -10.96 -17.93
C ASN A 258 -47.08 -10.98 -16.67
N ASP A 259 -47.20 -12.07 -15.93
CA ASP A 259 -46.39 -12.41 -14.76
C ASP A 259 -44.90 -12.42 -15.11
N ILE A 260 -44.15 -11.52 -14.49
CA ILE A 260 -42.69 -11.62 -14.38
C ILE A 260 -42.36 -11.59 -12.89
N TYR A 261 -42.08 -12.78 -12.34
CA TYR A 261 -41.54 -12.96 -11.01
C TYR A 261 -40.33 -12.03 -10.79
N PRO A 262 -40.31 -11.18 -9.75
CA PRO A 262 -39.08 -10.54 -9.34
C PRO A 262 -38.17 -11.60 -8.71
N ASN A 263 -36.93 -11.62 -9.17
CA ASN A 263 -35.88 -12.53 -8.74
C ASN A 263 -35.52 -12.21 -7.27
N ASN A 264 -36.05 -12.99 -6.32
CA ASN A 264 -35.96 -12.79 -4.85
C ASN A 264 -34.55 -12.97 -4.24
N TYR A 265 -33.47 -12.88 -5.02
CA TYR A 265 -32.11 -13.17 -4.53
C TYR A 265 -31.48 -12.05 -3.68
N LEU A 266 -32.04 -10.83 -3.69
CA LEU A 266 -31.51 -9.68 -2.94
C LEU A 266 -32.25 -9.43 -1.62
N ASP A 267 -33.52 -9.84 -1.52
CA ASP A 267 -34.28 -9.74 -0.27
C ASP A 267 -33.75 -10.73 0.79
N ASP A 268 -33.25 -11.89 0.37
CA ASP A 268 -32.58 -12.83 1.27
C ASP A 268 -31.25 -12.27 1.85
N VAL A 269 -30.54 -11.42 1.10
CA VAL A 269 -29.31 -10.77 1.59
C VAL A 269 -29.66 -9.62 2.55
N ALA A 270 -30.75 -8.89 2.29
CA ALA A 270 -31.25 -7.88 3.20
C ALA A 270 -31.75 -8.50 4.53
N HIS A 271 -32.38 -9.67 4.49
CA HIS A 271 -32.85 -10.35 5.71
C HIS A 271 -31.73 -10.82 6.64
N VAL A 272 -30.55 -11.15 6.11
CA VAL A 272 -29.39 -11.55 6.93
C VAL A 272 -28.70 -10.34 7.59
N ILE A 273 -28.80 -9.13 7.03
CA ILE A 273 -28.15 -7.92 7.57
C ILE A 273 -28.95 -7.30 8.73
N PHE A 274 -30.27 -7.53 8.82
CA PHE A 274 -31.13 -6.89 9.82
C PHE A 274 -31.55 -7.77 11.01
N MET A 275 -31.03 -8.99 11.14
CA MET A 275 -31.38 -9.91 12.25
C MET A 275 -30.21 -10.43 13.11
N ASN A 276 -29.01 -9.84 13.03
CA ASN A 276 -27.93 -10.09 14.00
C ASN A 276 -27.31 -8.79 14.53
#